data_AF-A0A6A8GIE3-F1
#
_entry.id   AF-A0A6A8GIE3-F1
#
_cell.length_a   1.000
_cell.length_b   1.000
_cell.length_c   1.000
_cell.angle_alpha   90.00
_cell.angle_beta   90.00
_cell.angle_gamma   90.00
#
_symmetry.space_group_name_H-M   'P 1'
#
loop_
_entity.id
_entity.type
_entity.pdbx_description
1 polymer ?
#
loop_
_entity_poly.entity_id
_entity_poly.type
_entity_poly.pdbx_seq_one_letter_code
_entity_poly.pdbx_strand_id
1 'polypeptide(L)' 'MPDFEGGYAAVGAALGILFGLMLGGPFGVVLGALVGGGIGWYLERNSAD' A
#
# COMPACT_ATOMS: atom_id res chain seq x y z
N MET A 1 -16.55 -4.09 0.95
CA MET A 1 -15.79 -3.13 0.13
C MET A 1 -14.69 -2.60 1.02
N PRO A 2 -13.43 -2.54 0.58
CA PRO A 2 -12.35 -1.99 1.40
C PRO A 2 -12.70 -0.54 1.78
N ASP A 3 -12.88 -0.33 3.07
CA ASP A 3 -13.03 0.93 3.77
C ASP A 3 -11.65 1.59 3.85
N PHE A 4 -11.40 2.57 2.97
CA PHE A 4 -10.13 3.29 2.86
C PHE A 4 -9.92 4.32 4.00
N GLU A 5 -10.31 3.97 5.22
CA GLU A 5 -10.28 4.86 6.40
C GLU A 5 -8.83 5.24 6.83
N GLY A 6 -7.81 4.76 6.11
CA GLY A 6 -6.40 5.15 6.21
C GLY A 6 -5.82 5.74 4.92
N GLY A 7 -6.61 6.54 4.18
CA GLY A 7 -6.18 7.47 3.13
C GLY A 7 -5.03 7.03 2.23
N TYR A 8 -3.81 7.37 2.61
CA TYR A 8 -2.61 7.11 1.81
C TYR A 8 -2.03 5.72 2.05
N ALA A 9 -2.11 5.19 3.27
CA ALA A 9 -1.66 3.85 3.63
C ALA A 9 -2.46 2.76 2.90
N ALA A 10 -3.78 2.92 2.82
CA ALA A 10 -4.64 1.96 2.14
C ALA A 10 -4.43 1.97 0.62
N VAL A 11 -4.27 3.16 0.02
CA VAL A 11 -3.99 3.31 -1.42
C VAL A 11 -2.62 2.74 -1.77
N GLY A 12 -1.60 3.04 -0.96
CA GLY A 12 -0.26 2.49 -1.15
C GLY A 12 -0.25 0.97 -1.08
N ALA A 13 -0.91 0.38 -0.08
CA ALA A 13 -1.03 -1.08 0.06
C ALA A 13 -1.76 -1.71 -1.14
N ALA A 14 -2.87 -1.11 -1.60
CA ALA A 14 -3.63 -1.62 -2.74
C ALA A 14 -2.82 -1.58 -4.05
N LEU A 15 -2.12 -0.48 -4.32
CA LEU A 15 -1.24 -0.36 -5.49
C LEU A 15 -0.08 -1.34 -5.42
N GLY A 16 0.56 -1.46 -4.26
CA GLY A 16 1.62 -2.42 -4.03
C GLY A 16 1.16 -3.86 -4.27
N ILE A 17 -0.03 -4.24 -3.80
CA ILE A 17 -0.64 -5.54 -4.06
C ILE A 17 -0.84 -5.79 -5.56
N LEU A 18 -1.39 -4.80 -6.28
CA LEU A 18 -1.69 -4.93 -7.72
C LEU A 18 -0.41 -5.10 -8.55
N PHE A 19 0.59 -4.24 -8.34
CA PHE A 19 1.88 -4.34 -9.05
C PHE A 19 2.68 -5.56 -8.61
N GLY A 20 2.65 -5.88 -7.31
CA GLY A 20 3.25 -7.07 -6.75
C GLY A 20 2.72 -8.35 -7.39
N LEU A 21 1.40 -8.46 -7.55
CA LEU A 21 0.76 -9.58 -8.24
C LEU A 21 1.21 -9.66 -9.71
N MET A 22 1.27 -8.52 -10.40
CA MET A 22 1.62 -8.44 -11.81
C MET A 22 3.08 -8.84 -12.10
N LEU A 23 4.02 -8.44 -11.23
CA LEU A 23 5.46 -8.66 -11.46
C LEU A 23 6.03 -9.91 -10.76
N GLY A 24 5.48 -10.32 -9.61
CA GLY A 24 6.07 -11.35 -8.76
C GLY A 24 5.10 -12.41 -8.24
N GLY A 25 3.84 -12.39 -8.70
CA GLY A 25 2.81 -13.30 -8.25
C GLY A 25 2.51 -13.18 -6.75
N PRO A 26 2.21 -14.28 -6.04
CA PRO A 26 1.74 -14.21 -4.66
C PRO A 26 2.77 -13.63 -3.67
N PHE A 27 4.08 -13.79 -3.92
CA PHE A 27 5.10 -13.14 -3.09
C PHE A 27 5.17 -11.64 -3.32
N GLY A 28 4.99 -11.20 -4.57
CA GLY A 28 4.94 -9.78 -4.90
C GLY A 28 3.75 -9.09 -4.23
N VAL A 29 2.60 -9.76 -4.09
CA VAL A 29 1.45 -9.23 -3.33
C VAL A 29 1.82 -8.88 -1.89
N VAL A 30 2.49 -9.79 -1.19
CA VAL A 30 2.86 -9.61 0.23
C VAL A 30 3.86 -8.48 0.39
N LEU A 31 4.91 -8.47 -0.44
CA LEU A 31 5.93 -7.42 -0.39
C LEU A 31 5.39 -6.06 -0.83
N GLY A 32 4.54 -6.05 -1.86
CA GLY A 32 3.88 -4.86 -2.35
C GLY A 32 2.93 -4.26 -1.32
N ALA A 33 2.13 -5.08 -0.64
CA ALA A 33 1.27 -4.62 0.46
C ALA A 33 2.07 -3.96 1.59
N LEU A 34 3.17 -4.60 2.01
CA LEU A 34 4.02 -4.13 3.10
C LEU A 34 4.73 -2.82 2.74
N VAL A 35 5.35 -2.75 1.56
CA VAL A 35 6.08 -1.56 1.10
C VAL A 35 5.11 -0.42 0.80
N GLY A 36 4.05 -0.69 0.04
CA GLY A 36 3.05 0.30 -0.32
C GLY A 36 2.30 0.85 0.89
N GLY A 37 1.91 -0.02 1.82
CA GLY A 37 1.28 0.38 3.08
C GLY A 37 2.20 1.22 3.97
N GLY A 38 3.49 0.83 4.07
CA GLY A 38 4.50 1.57 4.81
C GLY A 38 4.77 2.97 4.25
N ILE A 39 4.90 3.09 2.92
CA ILE A 39 5.08 4.39 2.24
C ILE A 39 3.85 5.27 2.42
N GLY A 40 2.64 4.71 2.26
CA GLY A 40 1.40 5.46 2.43
C GLY A 40 1.22 5.98 3.86
N TRP A 41 1.56 5.18 4.87
CA TRP A 41 1.55 5.63 6.27
C TRP A 41 2.57 6.75 6.53
N TYR A 42 3.77 6.66 5.93
CA TYR A 42 4.77 7.71 6.05
C TYR A 42 4.30 9.02 5.40
N LEU A 43 3.67 8.96 4.22
CA LEU A 43 3.12 10.14 3.55
C LEU A 43 1.98 10.77 4.34
N GLU A 44 1.10 9.96 4.93
CA GLU A 44 0.03 10.43 5.80
C GLU A 44 0.58 11.23 7.00
N ARG A 45 1.66 10.71 7.60
CA ARG A 45 2.32 11.38 8.72
C ARG A 45 2.98 12.71 8.34
N ASN A 46 3.60 12.81 7.15
CA ASN A 46 4.23 14.06 6.69
C ASN A 46 3.24 15.07 6.10
N SER A 47 2.02 14.65 5.80
CA SER A 47 0.95 15.55 5.34
C SER A 47 0.18 16.20 6.50
N ALA A 48 0.42 15.74 7.73
CA ALA A 48 -0.19 16.23 8.95
C ALA A 48 0.64 17.30 9.68
N ASP A 49 1.85 17.61 9.18
CA ASP A 49 2.73 18.72 9.60
C ASP A 49 2.51 19.95 8.68
#